data_AF-A0A834SR19-F1
#
_entry.id   AF-A0A834SR19-F1
#
_cell.length_a   1.000
_cell.length_b   1.000
_cell.length_c   1.000
_cell.angle_alpha   90.00
_cell.angle_beta   90.00
_cell.angle_gamma   90.00
#
_symmetry.space_group_name_H-M   'P 1'
#
loop_
_entity.id
_entity.type
_entity.pdbx_description
1 polymer ?
#
loop_
_entity_poly.entity_id
_entity_poly.type
_entity_poly.pdbx_seq_one_letter_code
_entity_poly.pdbx_strand_id
1 'polypeptide(L)'
;MGRGRVQLKRIENKINRQVTFSKRRNGLFKKAHEISVLCDAEVALIVFSHKGKLFEYATDSCMEKILERHERYAYAERQLTGGNDSGSQENWTIEYTRLKAKIELLQRNHRYTYVTALYGRRFGYVEPERASKSGATEKVMQEQNSMLAKKIKEKEKAAAAAAQAQAQHVTWEHPNLGGANTSFLLPHSLPTLNMGGNYGEEAAEGGRNDLDLTLEPLYSCHLGYELGRQPANTKLSSNKTVRRIRVRGGNVKWRALRLDTGNYSWGSEAVTRKTRILDVVYNASNNELVRTQTLVKSAIVQVDAAPFKQWYLQHYGVDIGRKKKTATSAKKEGEEVEAVTEEVKKSKHVLRKLEKRQENRTLDPHIEEQFGGGRLLACISSRPGQCGRADGYILEGKELEFYMKKLQRKKGKGAA
;
A
#
# COMPACT_ATOMS: atom_id res chain seq x y z
N MET A 1 6.60 30.91 -16.50
CA MET A 1 5.50 30.82 -17.48
C MET A 1 4.18 31.12 -16.77
N GLY A 2 3.67 32.34 -16.90
CA GLY A 2 2.45 32.80 -16.21
C GLY A 2 1.19 32.09 -16.71
N ARG A 3 0.28 31.74 -15.80
CA ARG A 3 -1.05 31.22 -16.12
C ARG A 3 -1.88 32.35 -16.74
N GLY A 4 -2.22 32.25 -18.02
CA GLY A 4 -3.19 33.15 -18.65
C GLY A 4 -4.59 33.02 -18.03
N ARG A 5 -5.39 34.10 -18.07
CA ARG A 5 -6.80 34.08 -17.66
C ARG A 5 -7.58 33.09 -18.54
N VAL A 6 -8.31 32.17 -17.90
CA VAL A 6 -9.19 31.21 -18.58
C VAL A 6 -10.61 31.77 -18.57
N GLN A 7 -11.27 31.84 -19.73
CA GLN A 7 -12.68 32.23 -19.84
C GLN A 7 -13.58 31.24 -19.07
N LEU A 8 -14.57 31.75 -18.32
CA LEU A 8 -15.58 30.93 -17.62
C LEU A 8 -16.66 30.47 -18.61
N LYS A 9 -16.31 29.44 -19.40
CA LYS A 9 -17.24 28.73 -20.29
C LYS A 9 -16.91 27.23 -20.31
N ARG A 10 -17.85 26.41 -20.78
CA ARG A 10 -17.61 24.97 -20.95
C ARG A 10 -16.43 24.76 -21.92
N ILE A 11 -15.51 23.88 -21.57
CA ILE A 11 -14.38 23.52 -22.44
C ILE A 11 -14.88 22.47 -23.44
N GLU A 12 -14.89 22.79 -24.72
CA GLU A 12 -15.40 21.89 -25.78
C GLU A 12 -14.50 20.66 -25.98
N ASN A 13 -13.18 20.87 -26.05
CA ASN A 13 -12.23 19.78 -26.22
C ASN A 13 -12.24 18.83 -25.00
N LYS A 14 -12.56 17.56 -25.24
CA LYS A 14 -12.71 16.50 -24.24
C LYS A 14 -11.43 16.26 -23.42
N ILE A 15 -10.26 16.27 -24.06
CA ILE A 15 -8.96 16.02 -23.40
C ILE A 15 -8.65 17.19 -22.45
N ASN A 16 -8.75 18.43 -22.95
CA ASN A 16 -8.51 19.62 -22.14
C ASN A 16 -9.51 19.74 -20.99
N ARG A 17 -10.77 19.37 -21.22
CA ARG A 17 -11.81 19.32 -20.18
C ARG A 17 -11.47 18.31 -19.09
N GLN A 18 -11.01 17.11 -19.44
CA GLN A 18 -10.62 16.08 -18.47
C GLN A 18 -9.38 16.47 -17.65
N VAL A 19 -8.36 17.02 -18.32
CA VAL A 19 -7.15 17.51 -17.63
C VAL A 19 -7.48 18.67 -16.71
N THR A 20 -8.34 19.60 -17.15
CA THR A 20 -8.77 20.74 -16.35
C THR A 20 -9.64 20.31 -15.17
N PHE A 21 -10.58 19.39 -15.37
CA PHE A 21 -11.39 18.79 -14.29
C PHE A 21 -10.49 18.18 -13.22
N SER A 22 -9.50 17.38 -13.62
CA SER A 22 -8.59 16.74 -12.66
C SER A 22 -7.79 17.76 -11.84
N LYS A 23 -7.30 18.83 -12.49
CA LYS A 23 -6.56 19.92 -11.82
C LYS A 23 -7.46 20.74 -10.89
N ARG A 24 -8.66 21.12 -11.34
CA ARG A 24 -9.61 21.94 -10.57
C ARG A 24 -10.21 21.17 -9.41
N ARG A 25 -10.61 19.91 -9.60
CA ARG A 25 -11.08 19.02 -8.53
C ARG A 25 -10.03 18.88 -7.43
N ASN A 26 -8.79 18.59 -7.79
CA ASN A 26 -7.70 18.49 -6.81
C ASN A 26 -7.44 19.84 -6.11
N GLY A 27 -7.58 20.97 -6.82
CA GLY A 27 -7.50 22.30 -6.21
C GLY A 27 -8.64 22.57 -5.23
N LEU A 28 -9.86 22.15 -5.56
CA LEU A 28 -11.03 22.27 -4.70
C LEU A 28 -10.89 21.41 -3.44
N PHE A 29 -10.38 20.19 -3.57
CA PHE A 29 -10.11 19.31 -2.43
C PHE A 29 -9.06 19.91 -1.49
N LYS A 30 -8.02 20.55 -2.02
CA LYS A 30 -7.04 21.26 -1.21
C LYS A 30 -7.66 22.42 -0.43
N LYS A 31 -8.53 23.20 -1.07
CA LYS A 31 -9.25 24.29 -0.39
C LYS A 31 -10.19 23.79 0.70
N ALA A 32 -10.96 22.73 0.42
CA ALA A 32 -11.83 22.10 1.41
C ALA A 32 -11.02 21.59 2.61
N HIS A 33 -9.85 21.02 2.35
CA HIS A 33 -8.91 20.63 3.40
C HIS A 33 -8.31 21.80 4.18
N GLU A 34 -7.90 22.87 3.49
CA GLU A 34 -7.41 24.09 4.15
C GLU A 34 -8.48 24.69 5.07
N ILE A 35 -9.73 24.80 4.62
CA ILE A 35 -10.86 25.31 5.44
C ILE A 35 -11.07 24.42 6.67
N SER A 36 -11.07 23.11 6.46
CA SER A 36 -11.25 22.15 7.55
C SER A 36 -10.15 22.27 8.61
N VAL A 37 -8.89 22.43 8.20
CA VAL A 37 -7.75 22.53 9.12
C VAL A 37 -7.66 23.89 9.79
N LEU A 38 -7.91 24.98 9.05
CA LEU A 38 -7.74 26.35 9.56
C LEU A 38 -8.89 26.79 10.47
N CYS A 39 -10.11 26.34 10.18
CA CYS A 39 -11.32 26.80 10.86
C CYS A 39 -11.99 25.69 11.70
N ASP A 40 -11.37 24.51 11.81
CA ASP A 40 -11.95 23.33 12.47
C ASP A 40 -13.38 23.01 11.96
N ALA A 41 -13.60 23.24 10.66
CA ALA A 41 -14.89 23.08 10.03
C ALA A 41 -15.06 21.65 9.49
N GLU A 42 -16.22 21.04 9.76
CA GLU A 42 -16.63 19.79 9.12
C GLU A 42 -17.06 20.08 7.67
N VAL A 43 -16.28 19.62 6.70
CA VAL A 43 -16.51 19.87 5.27
C VAL A 43 -16.67 18.54 4.53
N ALA A 44 -17.79 18.38 3.83
CA ALA A 44 -18.01 17.30 2.87
C ALA A 44 -18.13 17.85 1.45
N LEU A 45 -17.54 17.16 0.48
CA LEU A 45 -17.58 17.55 -0.92
C LEU A 45 -17.76 16.31 -1.80
N ILE A 46 -18.81 16.33 -2.62
CA ILE A 46 -19.16 15.26 -3.56
C ILE A 46 -19.11 15.80 -4.99
N VAL A 47 -18.37 15.13 -5.87
CA VAL A 47 -18.19 15.55 -7.27
C VAL A 47 -18.38 14.35 -8.20
N PHE A 48 -19.40 14.43 -9.06
CA PHE A 48 -19.58 13.48 -10.16
C PHE A 48 -18.89 13.97 -11.42
N SER A 49 -18.10 13.11 -12.05
CA SER A 49 -17.60 13.40 -13.40
C SER A 49 -18.69 13.23 -14.45
N HIS A 50 -18.46 13.76 -15.65
CA HIS A 50 -19.35 13.58 -16.80
C HIS A 50 -19.52 12.10 -17.24
N LYS A 51 -18.75 11.16 -16.66
CA LYS A 51 -18.86 9.71 -16.90
C LYS A 51 -19.57 8.99 -15.74
N GLY A 52 -20.12 9.72 -14.77
CA GLY A 52 -20.74 9.15 -13.57
C GLY A 52 -19.77 8.74 -12.46
N LYS A 53 -18.45 8.82 -12.67
CA LYS A 53 -17.47 8.50 -11.61
C LYS A 53 -17.56 9.49 -10.44
N LEU A 54 -17.78 8.96 -9.25
CA LEU A 54 -17.82 9.66 -7.96
C LEU A 54 -16.40 10.01 -7.48
N PHE A 55 -16.24 11.24 -7.00
CA PHE A 55 -15.08 11.71 -6.27
C PHE A 55 -15.55 12.45 -5.02
N GLU A 56 -15.08 12.05 -3.86
CA GLU A 56 -15.53 12.60 -2.59
C GLU A 56 -14.37 13.02 -1.70
N TYR A 57 -14.66 13.95 -0.79
CA TYR A 57 -13.80 14.39 0.30
C TYR A 57 -14.66 14.62 1.54
N ALA A 58 -14.20 14.19 2.71
CA ALA A 58 -14.84 14.46 4.00
C ALA A 58 -13.78 14.84 5.03
N THR A 59 -14.12 15.80 5.89
CA THR A 59 -13.40 16.08 7.13
C THR A 59 -13.66 14.94 8.11
N ASP A 60 -12.58 14.37 8.65
CA ASP A 60 -12.57 13.11 9.39
C ASP A 60 -13.11 11.92 8.58
N SER A 61 -12.69 10.71 8.93
CA SER A 61 -12.83 9.48 8.12
C SER A 61 -14.27 9.00 7.89
N CYS A 62 -15.30 9.83 8.05
CA CYS A 62 -16.70 9.41 8.11
C CYS A 62 -17.64 10.44 7.44
N MET A 63 -17.76 10.33 6.12
CA MET A 63 -18.77 11.04 5.32
C MET A 63 -20.19 10.84 5.88
N GLU A 64 -20.48 9.63 6.39
CA GLU A 64 -21.77 9.27 6.96
C GLU A 64 -22.19 10.19 8.11
N LYS A 65 -21.27 10.60 8.99
CA LYS A 65 -21.59 11.52 10.11
C LYS A 65 -22.00 12.90 9.64
N ILE A 66 -21.31 13.43 8.62
CA ILE A 66 -21.61 14.76 8.07
C ILE A 66 -22.95 14.71 7.31
N LEU A 67 -23.19 13.66 6.54
CA LEU A 67 -24.46 13.45 5.85
C LEU A 67 -25.62 13.26 6.83
N GLU A 68 -25.42 12.49 7.89
CA GLU A 68 -26.41 12.31 8.96
C GLU A 68 -26.71 13.64 9.67
N ARG A 69 -25.68 14.45 9.97
CA ARG A 69 -25.87 15.79 10.53
C ARG A 69 -26.65 16.68 9.57
N HIS A 70 -26.30 16.68 8.28
CA HIS A 70 -27.02 17.43 7.26
C HIS A 70 -28.49 16.98 7.15
N GLU A 71 -28.77 15.67 7.14
CA GLU A 71 -30.13 15.13 7.12
C GLU A 71 -30.94 15.58 8.35
N ARG A 72 -30.34 15.55 9.55
CA ARG A 72 -30.99 16.04 10.77
C ARG A 72 -31.27 17.55 10.72
N TYR A 73 -30.34 18.36 10.21
CA TYR A 73 -30.55 19.79 10.04
C TYR A 73 -31.60 20.10 8.96
N ALA A 74 -31.54 19.46 7.80
CA ALA A 74 -32.52 19.63 6.72
C ALA A 74 -33.93 19.17 7.15
N TYR A 75 -34.02 18.11 7.99
CA TYR A 75 -35.27 17.67 8.58
C TYR A 75 -35.81 18.68 9.59
N ALA A 76 -34.97 19.21 10.48
CA ALA A 76 -35.35 20.25 11.44
C ALA A 76 -35.76 21.56 10.73
N GLU A 77 -35.08 21.93 9.65
CA GLU A 77 -35.41 23.09 8.81
C GLU A 77 -36.77 22.90 8.13
N ARG A 78 -37.09 21.69 7.63
CA ARG A 78 -38.42 21.34 7.09
C ARG A 78 -39.54 21.39 8.13
N GLN A 79 -39.26 21.01 9.38
CA GLN A 79 -40.24 21.13 10.48
C GLN A 79 -40.53 22.59 10.87
N LEU A 80 -39.58 23.50 10.62
CA LEU A 80 -39.74 24.94 10.87
C LEU A 80 -40.34 25.70 9.68
N THR A 81 -40.21 25.18 8.46
CA THR A 81 -40.71 25.80 7.21
C THR A 81 -42.00 25.17 6.66
N GLY A 82 -42.44 24.03 7.18
CA GLY A 82 -43.59 23.28 6.69
C GLY A 82 -44.73 23.15 7.69
N GLY A 83 -45.42 24.26 7.96
CA GLY A 83 -46.83 24.18 8.33
C GLY A 83 -47.64 23.82 7.08
N ASN A 84 -48.34 22.68 7.14
CA ASN A 84 -49.24 22.12 6.11
C ASN A 84 -48.60 21.75 4.77
N ASP A 85 -48.52 20.45 4.44
CA ASP A 85 -49.48 19.79 3.54
C ASP A 85 -48.98 18.38 3.12
N SER A 86 -49.84 17.36 3.27
CA SER A 86 -49.89 16.12 2.48
C SER A 86 -48.58 15.36 2.11
N GLY A 87 -47.80 14.86 3.09
CA GLY A 87 -46.52 14.15 2.80
C GLY A 87 -46.22 12.87 3.62
N SER A 88 -47.22 12.29 4.30
CA SER A 88 -46.99 11.18 5.24
C SER A 88 -46.52 9.87 4.56
N GLN A 89 -46.89 9.64 3.31
CA GLN A 89 -46.77 8.33 2.66
C GLN A 89 -45.39 8.10 2.01
N GLU A 90 -44.79 9.13 1.40
CA GLU A 90 -43.46 9.02 0.76
C GLU A 90 -42.31 8.85 1.77
N ASN A 91 -42.46 9.42 2.97
CA ASN A 91 -41.49 9.28 4.05
C ASN A 91 -41.41 7.83 4.56
N TRP A 92 -42.55 7.13 4.65
CA TRP A 92 -42.60 5.72 5.04
C TRP A 92 -41.96 4.80 3.99
N THR A 93 -42.10 5.10 2.71
CA THR A 93 -41.50 4.28 1.64
C THR A 93 -39.98 4.33 1.68
N ILE A 94 -39.40 5.50 1.91
CA ILE A 94 -37.95 5.69 2.00
C ILE A 94 -37.41 5.02 3.29
N GLU A 95 -38.08 5.26 4.42
CA GLU A 95 -37.72 4.64 5.71
C GLU A 95 -37.85 3.11 5.66
N TYR A 96 -38.93 2.57 5.07
CA TYR A 96 -39.12 1.14 4.87
C TYR A 96 -38.02 0.53 4.00
N THR A 97 -37.61 1.22 2.94
CA THR A 97 -36.53 0.76 2.04
C THR A 97 -35.17 0.76 2.76
N ARG A 98 -34.89 1.79 3.58
CA ARG A 98 -33.69 1.87 4.43
C ARG A 98 -33.67 0.75 5.48
N LEU A 99 -34.79 0.52 6.15
CA LEU A 99 -34.93 -0.48 7.21
C LEU A 99 -34.81 -1.91 6.64
N LYS A 100 -35.42 -2.17 5.48
CA LYS A 100 -35.33 -3.46 4.78
C LYS A 100 -33.90 -3.78 4.35
N ALA A 101 -33.17 -2.82 3.79
CA ALA A 101 -31.75 -2.98 3.44
C ALA A 101 -30.88 -3.30 4.68
N LYS A 102 -31.17 -2.67 5.82
CA LYS A 102 -30.45 -2.89 7.08
C LYS A 102 -30.72 -4.28 7.68
N ILE A 103 -31.97 -4.76 7.59
CA ILE A 103 -32.35 -6.11 8.02
C ILE A 103 -31.67 -7.18 7.15
N GLU A 104 -31.64 -7.01 5.82
CA GLU A 104 -30.94 -7.95 4.94
C GLU A 104 -29.44 -8.03 5.23
N LEU A 105 -28.80 -6.89 5.49
CA LEU A 105 -27.39 -6.83 5.86
C LEU A 105 -27.10 -7.58 7.17
N LEU A 106 -27.95 -7.38 8.18
CA LEU A 106 -27.84 -8.08 9.47
C LEU A 106 -28.04 -9.59 9.32
N GLN A 107 -29.00 -10.01 8.49
CA GLN A 107 -29.24 -11.43 8.20
C GLN A 107 -28.07 -12.08 7.46
N ARG A 108 -27.43 -11.38 6.52
CA ARG A 108 -26.21 -11.87 5.83
C ARG A 108 -25.02 -11.96 6.79
N ASN A 109 -24.81 -10.96 7.62
CA ASN A 109 -23.76 -10.99 8.64
C ASN A 109 -23.96 -12.14 9.64
N HIS A 110 -25.20 -12.40 10.04
CA HIS A 110 -25.51 -13.51 10.94
C HIS A 110 -25.19 -14.88 10.29
N ARG A 111 -25.55 -15.06 9.01
CA ARG A 111 -25.17 -16.26 8.24
C ARG A 111 -23.65 -16.40 8.11
N TYR A 112 -22.94 -15.30 7.85
CA TYR A 112 -21.49 -15.29 7.77
C TYR A 112 -20.84 -15.68 9.10
N THR A 113 -21.27 -15.09 10.22
CA THR A 113 -20.77 -15.45 11.56
C THR A 113 -21.05 -16.91 11.91
N TYR A 114 -22.18 -17.47 11.49
CA TYR A 114 -22.52 -18.87 11.71
C TYR A 114 -21.62 -19.82 10.90
N VAL A 115 -21.37 -19.50 9.62
CA VAL A 115 -20.46 -20.27 8.76
C VAL A 115 -19.03 -20.22 9.28
N THR A 116 -18.56 -19.06 9.72
CA THR A 116 -17.22 -18.89 10.31
C THR A 116 -17.08 -19.64 11.65
N ALA A 117 -18.13 -19.69 12.47
CA ALA A 117 -18.15 -20.49 13.69
C ALA A 117 -18.12 -22.01 13.42
N LEU A 118 -18.81 -22.49 12.37
CA LEU A 118 -18.76 -23.89 11.95
C LEU A 118 -17.39 -24.28 11.37
N TYR A 119 -16.75 -23.39 10.60
CA TYR A 119 -15.37 -23.58 10.13
C TYR A 119 -14.37 -23.62 11.28
N GLY A 120 -14.49 -22.73 12.27
CA GLY A 120 -13.65 -22.75 13.48
C GLY A 120 -13.78 -24.04 14.29
N ARG A 121 -14.97 -24.65 14.33
CA ARG A 121 -15.23 -25.93 15.00
C ARG A 121 -14.55 -27.12 14.31
N ARG A 122 -14.37 -27.06 12.99
CA ARG A 122 -13.70 -28.11 12.19
C ARG A 122 -12.17 -28.09 12.33
N PHE A 123 -11.58 -26.97 12.75
CA PHE A 123 -10.13 -26.80 12.90
C PHE A 123 -9.64 -26.69 14.36
N GLY A 124 -10.50 -26.93 15.36
CA GLY A 124 -10.08 -27.24 16.74
C GLY A 124 -9.52 -26.10 17.60
N TYR A 125 -9.92 -24.85 17.38
CA TYR A 125 -9.36 -23.68 18.08
C TYR A 125 -10.29 -22.96 19.09
N VAL A 126 -11.22 -23.66 19.77
CA VAL A 126 -12.06 -22.99 20.80
C VAL A 126 -12.21 -23.86 22.06
N GLU A 127 -11.77 -23.30 23.19
CA GLU A 127 -11.89 -23.88 24.54
C GLU A 127 -13.35 -24.13 24.99
N PRO A 128 -13.60 -25.13 25.87
CA PRO A 128 -14.95 -25.63 26.16
C PRO A 128 -15.85 -24.72 27.01
N GLU A 129 -15.33 -23.67 27.64
CA GLU A 129 -16.08 -22.92 28.67
C GLU A 129 -17.16 -21.96 28.13
N ARG A 130 -17.17 -21.62 26.83
CA ARG A 130 -18.14 -20.66 26.26
C ARG A 130 -19.45 -21.29 25.76
N ALA A 131 -19.55 -22.62 25.70
CA ALA A 131 -20.70 -23.30 25.08
C ALA A 131 -22.00 -23.24 25.91
N SER A 132 -21.92 -23.15 27.25
CA SER A 132 -23.12 -23.11 28.09
C SER A 132 -23.81 -21.75 28.15
N LYS A 133 -23.08 -20.65 27.86
CA LYS A 133 -23.67 -19.29 27.84
C LYS A 133 -24.40 -18.96 26.54
N SER A 134 -24.08 -19.64 25.43
CA SER A 134 -24.69 -19.37 24.10
C SER A 134 -26.10 -19.93 23.94
N GLY A 135 -26.42 -21.07 24.59
CA GLY A 135 -27.74 -21.70 24.46
C GLY A 135 -28.88 -20.92 25.12
N ALA A 136 -28.59 -20.21 26.23
CA ALA A 136 -29.57 -19.37 26.90
C ALA A 136 -29.87 -18.08 26.10
N THR A 137 -28.83 -17.46 25.52
CA THR A 137 -28.97 -16.29 24.64
C THR A 137 -29.71 -16.63 23.34
N GLU A 138 -29.57 -17.85 22.84
CA GLU A 138 -30.24 -18.32 21.62
C GLU A 138 -31.75 -18.51 21.82
N LYS A 139 -32.17 -19.06 22.98
CA LYS A 139 -33.58 -19.19 23.33
C LYS A 139 -34.27 -17.83 23.51
N VAL A 140 -33.64 -16.91 24.25
CA VAL A 140 -34.16 -15.55 24.45
C VAL A 140 -34.29 -14.80 23.12
N MET A 141 -33.33 -14.99 22.22
CA MET A 141 -33.35 -14.37 20.89
C MET A 141 -34.41 -15.00 19.97
N GLN A 142 -34.63 -16.31 20.03
CA GLN A 142 -35.72 -16.98 19.29
C GLN A 142 -37.10 -16.54 19.79
N GLU A 143 -37.28 -16.38 21.10
CA GLU A 143 -38.52 -15.87 21.68
C GLU A 143 -38.81 -14.43 21.27
N GLN A 144 -37.79 -13.55 21.27
CA GLN A 144 -37.97 -12.18 20.77
C GLN A 144 -38.29 -12.12 19.28
N ASN A 145 -37.65 -12.96 18.45
CA ASN A 145 -37.93 -13.02 17.02
C ASN A 145 -39.36 -13.56 16.73
N SER A 146 -39.83 -14.54 17.50
CA SER A 146 -41.20 -15.04 17.41
C SER A 146 -42.23 -13.97 17.81
N MET A 147 -41.93 -13.18 18.85
CA MET A 147 -42.77 -12.06 19.27
C MET A 147 -42.84 -10.95 18.21
N LEU A 148 -41.71 -10.60 17.60
CA LEU A 148 -41.64 -9.59 16.53
C LEU A 148 -42.37 -10.04 15.26
N ALA A 149 -42.25 -11.31 14.88
CA ALA A 149 -42.99 -11.87 13.74
C ALA A 149 -44.51 -11.81 13.97
N LYS A 150 -44.98 -12.09 15.20
CA LYS A 150 -46.40 -11.94 15.55
C LYS A 150 -46.88 -10.49 15.46
N LYS A 151 -46.09 -9.53 15.97
CA LYS A 151 -46.41 -8.09 15.89
C LYS A 151 -46.45 -7.57 14.45
N ILE A 152 -45.55 -8.03 13.58
CA ILE A 152 -45.58 -7.69 12.15
C ILE A 152 -46.86 -8.22 11.50
N LYS A 153 -47.23 -9.48 11.77
CA LYS A 153 -48.44 -10.09 11.20
C LYS A 153 -49.73 -9.41 11.67
N GLU A 154 -49.76 -8.94 12.93
CA GLU A 154 -50.85 -8.10 13.45
C GLU A 154 -50.90 -6.73 12.77
N LYS A 155 -49.75 -6.06 12.58
CA LYS A 155 -49.67 -4.76 11.92
C LYS A 155 -50.02 -4.83 10.43
N GLU A 156 -49.65 -5.90 9.75
CA GLU A 156 -50.06 -6.17 8.36
C GLU A 156 -51.57 -6.39 8.24
N LYS A 157 -52.17 -7.15 9.18
CA LYS A 157 -53.64 -7.30 9.23
C LYS A 157 -54.34 -5.97 9.53
N ALA A 158 -53.80 -5.16 10.43
CA ALA A 158 -54.35 -3.84 10.74
C ALA A 158 -54.23 -2.88 9.53
N ALA A 159 -53.13 -2.93 8.79
CA ALA A 159 -52.96 -2.14 7.56
C ALA A 159 -53.91 -2.59 6.44
N ALA A 160 -54.13 -3.90 6.29
CA ALA A 160 -55.10 -4.43 5.34
C ALA A 160 -56.55 -4.05 5.70
N ALA A 161 -56.91 -4.08 6.98
CA ALA A 161 -58.22 -3.62 7.46
C ALA A 161 -58.41 -2.10 7.26
N ALA A 162 -57.38 -1.30 7.49
CA ALA A 162 -57.42 0.14 7.23
C ALA A 162 -57.55 0.46 5.72
N ALA A 163 -56.88 -0.31 4.86
CA ALA A 163 -57.02 -0.18 3.40
C ALA A 163 -58.43 -0.58 2.92
N GLN A 164 -59.06 -1.60 3.52
CA GLN A 164 -60.44 -1.97 3.23
C GLN A 164 -61.46 -0.94 3.71
N ALA A 165 -61.22 -0.32 4.88
CA ALA A 165 -62.06 0.77 5.38
C ALA A 165 -61.97 2.03 4.51
N GLN A 166 -60.78 2.34 3.97
CA GLN A 166 -60.59 3.44 3.01
C GLN A 166 -61.27 3.15 1.66
N ALA A 167 -61.26 1.90 1.19
CA ALA A 167 -61.95 1.52 -0.05
C ALA A 167 -63.47 1.66 0.05
N GLN A 168 -64.07 1.45 1.23
CA GLN A 168 -65.50 1.65 1.46
C GLN A 168 -65.90 3.13 1.55
N HIS A 169 -65.00 4.02 1.95
CA HIS A 169 -65.26 5.47 2.02
C HIS A 169 -65.21 6.15 0.64
N VAL A 170 -64.43 5.61 -0.31
CA VAL A 170 -64.30 6.16 -1.67
C VAL A 170 -65.51 5.85 -2.55
N THR A 171 -66.36 4.87 -2.20
CA THR A 171 -67.55 4.51 -3.00
C THR A 171 -68.79 5.36 -2.69
N TRP A 172 -68.77 6.19 -1.64
CA TRP A 172 -69.96 6.92 -1.16
C TRP A 172 -70.00 8.43 -1.47
N GLU A 173 -68.91 9.05 -1.92
CA GLU A 173 -68.89 10.47 -2.27
C GLU A 173 -68.78 10.68 -3.79
N HIS A 174 -69.96 10.71 -4.44
CA HIS A 174 -70.42 11.69 -5.45
C HIS A 174 -71.44 11.07 -6.42
N PRO A 175 -72.65 11.65 -6.52
CA PRO A 175 -73.18 11.95 -7.84
C PRO A 175 -73.47 13.44 -8.02
N ASN A 176 -72.99 13.92 -9.17
CA ASN A 176 -73.66 14.85 -10.10
C ASN A 176 -73.52 16.38 -9.94
N LEU A 177 -73.57 17.02 -11.12
CA LEU A 177 -73.58 18.46 -11.48
C LEU A 177 -72.18 19.10 -11.54
N GLY A 178 -71.71 19.76 -12.61
CA GLY A 178 -72.36 20.25 -13.82
C GLY A 178 -71.89 21.70 -14.08
N GLY A 179 -71.14 21.92 -15.17
CA GLY A 179 -71.16 23.17 -15.94
C GLY A 179 -70.40 24.43 -15.47
N ALA A 180 -69.63 24.96 -16.43
CA ALA A 180 -69.36 26.38 -16.72
C ALA A 180 -68.07 27.08 -16.20
N ASN A 181 -67.30 27.52 -17.21
CA ASN A 181 -66.21 28.49 -17.30
C ASN A 181 -66.27 29.72 -16.37
N THR A 182 -65.10 30.24 -15.96
CA THR A 182 -64.54 31.53 -16.45
C THR A 182 -63.07 31.72 -16.04
N SER A 183 -62.34 32.41 -16.92
CA SER A 183 -60.90 32.64 -17.02
C SER A 183 -60.36 33.73 -16.07
N PHE A 184 -59.09 33.63 -15.62
CA PHE A 184 -58.19 34.78 -15.42
C PHE A 184 -56.69 34.37 -15.47
N LEU A 185 -55.87 35.26 -16.04
CA LEU A 185 -54.48 35.17 -16.56
C LEU A 185 -53.42 34.98 -15.45
N LEU A 186 -52.28 34.27 -15.59
CA LEU A 186 -51.08 34.52 -16.43
C LEU A 186 -50.15 33.26 -16.37
N PRO A 187 -49.45 32.86 -17.46
CA PRO A 187 -48.46 31.77 -17.43
C PRO A 187 -47.01 32.30 -17.49
N HIS A 188 -46.05 31.58 -16.87
CA HIS A 188 -44.79 31.11 -17.50
C HIS A 188 -43.82 30.50 -16.46
N SER A 189 -43.72 29.18 -16.45
CA SER A 189 -42.48 28.46 -16.13
C SER A 189 -42.31 27.34 -17.16
N LEU A 190 -41.22 27.43 -17.93
CA LEU A 190 -40.88 26.59 -19.07
C LEU A 190 -40.64 25.10 -18.71
N PRO A 191 -40.73 24.20 -19.71
CA PRO A 191 -41.12 22.81 -19.54
C PRO A 191 -39.97 21.86 -19.21
N THR A 192 -40.30 20.83 -18.42
CA THR A 192 -39.53 19.60 -18.30
C THR A 192 -39.52 18.87 -19.65
N LEU A 193 -38.35 18.76 -20.27
CA LEU A 193 -38.13 17.96 -21.46
C LEU A 193 -38.31 16.48 -21.14
N ASN A 194 -39.48 15.95 -21.48
CA ASN A 194 -39.67 14.55 -21.82
C ASN A 194 -39.46 14.44 -23.34
N MET A 195 -38.51 13.63 -23.80
CA MET A 195 -38.43 13.23 -25.20
C MET A 195 -38.07 11.75 -25.24
N GLY A 196 -39.12 10.92 -25.29
CA GLY A 196 -39.03 9.58 -25.83
C GLY A 196 -38.98 9.66 -27.36
N GLY A 197 -38.21 8.75 -27.96
CA GLY A 197 -38.10 8.54 -29.40
C GLY A 197 -37.66 7.10 -29.66
N ASN A 198 -38.62 6.30 -30.07
CA ASN A 198 -38.59 4.86 -30.32
C ASN A 198 -37.82 4.51 -31.61
N TYR A 199 -37.36 3.26 -31.76
CA TYR A 199 -37.38 2.39 -32.96
C TYR A 199 -36.27 1.33 -32.92
N GLY A 200 -36.68 0.05 -32.97
CA GLY A 200 -35.85 -1.06 -33.44
C GLY A 200 -35.87 -2.32 -32.57
N GLU A 201 -36.96 -3.09 -32.60
CA GLU A 201 -36.93 -4.53 -32.36
C GLU A 201 -36.11 -5.23 -33.47
N GLU A 202 -35.17 -6.10 -33.11
CA GLU A 202 -35.19 -7.54 -33.43
C GLU A 202 -33.89 -8.23 -32.99
N ALA A 203 -34.07 -9.30 -32.19
CA ALA A 203 -33.32 -10.57 -32.10
C ALA A 203 -31.76 -10.54 -32.02
N ALA A 204 -31.05 -11.29 -31.17
CA ALA A 204 -31.34 -12.56 -30.51
C ALA A 204 -30.35 -12.80 -29.34
N GLU A 205 -30.78 -13.63 -28.40
CA GLU A 205 -30.01 -14.59 -27.60
C GLU A 205 -28.82 -14.15 -26.72
N GLY A 206 -28.95 -14.47 -25.43
CA GLY A 206 -27.91 -15.20 -24.71
C GLY A 206 -26.87 -14.37 -23.97
N GLY A 207 -27.21 -13.95 -22.74
CA GLY A 207 -26.20 -13.43 -21.82
C GLY A 207 -26.79 -13.11 -20.47
N ARG A 208 -26.75 -14.07 -19.55
CA ARG A 208 -26.97 -13.86 -18.12
C ARG A 208 -26.07 -12.71 -17.66
N ASN A 209 -26.64 -11.55 -17.33
CA ASN A 209 -25.94 -10.59 -16.49
C ASN A 209 -26.13 -11.05 -15.04
N ASP A 210 -25.40 -12.11 -14.68
CA ASP A 210 -25.01 -12.33 -13.30
C ASP A 210 -24.27 -11.06 -12.87
N LEU A 211 -24.98 -10.18 -12.16
CA LEU A 211 -24.36 -9.13 -11.36
C LEU A 211 -23.51 -9.85 -10.32
N ASP A 212 -22.23 -10.01 -10.66
CA ASP A 212 -21.17 -10.50 -9.80
C ASP A 212 -21.08 -9.59 -8.56
N LEU A 213 -21.87 -9.96 -7.55
CA LEU A 213 -21.94 -9.35 -6.22
C LEU A 213 -20.91 -9.97 -5.28
N THR A 214 -19.73 -10.34 -5.80
CA THR A 214 -18.54 -10.64 -4.98
C THR A 214 -17.76 -9.38 -4.58
N LEU A 215 -18.43 -8.23 -4.48
CA LEU A 215 -17.86 -7.08 -3.78
C LEU A 215 -17.88 -7.35 -2.27
N GLU A 216 -16.88 -8.08 -1.81
CA GLU A 216 -16.39 -7.95 -0.44
C GLU A 216 -16.27 -6.45 -0.10
N PRO A 217 -16.62 -6.03 1.13
CA PRO A 217 -16.49 -4.64 1.55
C PRO A 217 -15.00 -4.28 1.65
N LEU A 218 -14.39 -3.91 0.53
CA LEU A 218 -13.03 -3.37 0.44
C LEU A 218 -13.00 -1.90 0.88
N TYR A 219 -13.44 -1.61 2.10
CA TYR A 219 -13.26 -0.29 2.70
C TYR A 219 -12.23 -0.36 3.83
N SER A 220 -10.98 -0.64 3.45
CA SER A 220 -9.85 -0.05 4.15
C SER A 220 -9.47 1.23 3.41
N CYS A 221 -9.99 2.36 3.88
CA CYS A 221 -9.49 3.67 3.51
C CYS A 221 -8.01 3.68 3.93
N HIS A 222 -7.07 3.60 2.97
CA HIS A 222 -5.64 3.53 3.27
C HIS A 222 -5.21 4.81 3.98
N LEU A 223 -5.22 4.75 5.31
CA LEU A 223 -4.92 5.91 6.14
C LEU A 223 -3.44 6.26 5.93
N GLY A 224 -3.07 7.54 6.08
CA GLY A 224 -1.69 7.97 5.86
C GLY A 224 -0.66 7.27 6.76
N TYR A 225 -1.09 6.60 7.82
CA TYR A 225 -0.26 5.75 8.67
C TYR A 225 -0.02 4.34 8.11
N GLU A 226 -0.88 3.86 7.22
CA GLU A 226 -0.74 2.59 6.48
C GLU A 226 0.05 2.76 5.17
N LEU A 227 0.55 3.98 4.92
CA LEU A 227 1.17 4.35 3.66
C LEU A 227 2.48 3.57 3.40
N GLY A 228 2.37 2.52 2.59
CA GLY A 228 3.50 1.87 1.91
C GLY A 228 4.10 2.79 0.84
N ARG A 229 5.42 2.69 0.62
CA ARG A 229 6.10 3.38 -0.48
C ARG A 229 6.79 2.38 -1.37
N GLN A 230 6.88 2.73 -2.65
CA GLN A 230 7.63 1.95 -3.63
C GLN A 230 9.07 1.65 -3.14
N PRO A 231 9.58 0.43 -3.39
CA PRO A 231 10.93 0.04 -3.01
C PRO A 231 11.97 0.90 -3.72
N ALA A 232 13.18 0.93 -3.17
CA ALA A 232 14.27 1.74 -3.72
C ALA A 232 14.92 1.11 -4.94
N ASN A 233 14.98 -0.22 -5.01
CA ASN A 233 15.67 -1.00 -6.05
C ASN A 233 17.06 -0.46 -6.35
N THR A 234 17.86 -0.21 -5.29
CA THR A 234 19.18 0.39 -5.38
C THR A 234 20.10 -0.44 -6.27
N LYS A 235 20.65 0.16 -7.33
CA LYS A 235 21.51 -0.51 -8.29
C LYS A 235 22.99 -0.26 -8.02
N LEU A 236 23.81 -1.24 -8.38
CA LEU A 236 25.26 -1.07 -8.45
C LEU A 236 25.60 -0.14 -9.63
N SER A 237 26.16 1.03 -9.34
CA SER A 237 26.59 1.98 -10.38
C SER A 237 27.47 3.07 -9.76
N SER A 238 28.52 3.47 -10.48
CA SER A 238 29.43 4.56 -10.12
C SER A 238 28.74 5.93 -10.04
N ASN A 239 27.62 6.11 -10.75
CA ASN A 239 26.82 7.33 -10.67
C ASN A 239 25.98 7.35 -9.38
N LYS A 240 26.65 7.66 -8.26
CA LYS A 240 26.03 7.71 -6.93
C LYS A 240 24.81 8.64 -6.93
N THR A 241 23.65 8.10 -6.57
CA THR A 241 22.40 8.86 -6.51
C THR A 241 21.64 8.49 -5.25
N VAL A 242 21.42 9.47 -4.37
CA VAL A 242 20.67 9.31 -3.12
C VAL A 242 19.63 10.40 -3.03
N ARG A 243 18.37 10.03 -2.79
CA ARG A 243 17.25 10.97 -2.63
C ARG A 243 16.85 11.09 -1.18
N ARG A 244 16.58 12.32 -0.76
CA ARG A 244 16.01 12.62 0.55
C ARG A 244 14.49 12.37 0.53
N ILE A 245 13.98 11.60 1.48
CA ILE A 245 12.55 11.32 1.62
C ILE A 245 12.07 11.79 2.99
N ARG A 246 11.14 12.73 2.99
CA ARG A 246 10.41 13.12 4.20
C ARG A 246 9.46 11.98 4.60
N VAL A 247 9.59 11.53 5.84
CA VAL A 247 8.68 10.57 6.47
C VAL A 247 7.82 11.27 7.52
N ARG A 248 6.91 10.54 8.17
CA ARG A 248 6.01 11.08 9.20
C ARG A 248 6.82 11.66 10.37
N GLY A 249 6.27 12.70 11.02
CA GLY A 249 6.88 13.32 12.19
C GLY A 249 8.11 14.18 11.88
N GLY A 250 8.23 14.72 10.67
CA GLY A 250 9.34 15.60 10.29
C GLY A 250 10.66 14.90 9.96
N ASN A 251 10.77 13.61 10.30
CA ASN A 251 11.96 12.80 10.05
C ASN A 251 12.26 12.62 8.56
N VAL A 252 13.52 12.26 8.28
CA VAL A 252 14.02 12.07 6.92
C VAL A 252 14.71 10.73 6.80
N LYS A 253 14.44 10.03 5.70
CA LYS A 253 15.18 8.84 5.28
C LYS A 253 15.93 9.10 3.98
N TRP A 254 17.05 8.42 3.81
CA TRP A 254 17.87 8.52 2.61
C TRP A 254 17.63 7.29 1.73
N ARG A 255 17.10 7.50 0.54
CA ARG A 255 16.84 6.44 -0.43
C ARG A 255 17.95 6.42 -1.47
N ALA A 256 18.86 5.47 -1.36
CA ALA A 256 19.83 5.23 -2.42
C ALA A 256 19.15 4.63 -3.65
N LEU A 257 19.45 5.16 -4.83
CA LEU A 257 19.05 4.59 -6.12
C LEU A 257 20.24 3.94 -6.82
N ARG A 258 21.43 4.52 -6.65
CA ARG A 258 22.69 4.03 -7.24
C ARG A 258 23.83 4.22 -6.25
N LEU A 259 24.61 3.18 -6.01
CA LEU A 259 25.81 3.18 -5.17
C LEU A 259 26.86 2.27 -5.80
N ASP A 260 28.13 2.59 -5.62
CA ASP A 260 29.29 1.78 -6.00
C ASP A 260 30.25 1.51 -4.84
N THR A 261 30.07 2.21 -3.73
CA THR A 261 30.99 2.21 -2.60
C THR A 261 30.23 2.04 -1.29
N GLY A 262 30.87 1.36 -0.35
CA GLY A 262 30.33 1.06 0.97
C GLY A 262 31.43 0.96 2.01
N ASN A 263 31.06 1.07 3.28
CA ASN A 263 31.97 0.76 4.38
C ASN A 263 31.84 -0.71 4.75
N TYR A 264 32.94 -1.45 4.63
CA TYR A 264 33.00 -2.85 4.99
C TYR A 264 33.93 -3.04 6.17
N SER A 265 33.48 -3.83 7.14
CA SER A 265 34.24 -4.20 8.33
C SER A 265 34.88 -5.58 8.16
N TRP A 266 36.14 -5.68 8.54
CA TRP A 266 36.84 -6.95 8.74
C TRP A 266 36.68 -7.31 10.21
N GLY A 267 35.93 -8.37 10.50
CA GLY A 267 35.50 -8.72 11.86
C GLY A 267 36.65 -9.12 12.76
N SER A 268 37.49 -10.06 12.32
CA SER A 268 38.65 -10.55 13.09
C SER A 268 39.67 -9.46 13.39
N GLU A 269 39.95 -8.58 12.43
CA GLU A 269 40.95 -7.50 12.54
C GLU A 269 40.36 -6.18 13.10
N ALA A 270 39.06 -6.15 13.42
CA ALA A 270 38.33 -4.99 13.95
C ALA A 270 38.56 -3.68 13.16
N VAL A 271 38.73 -3.76 11.84
CA VAL A 271 39.00 -2.61 10.96
C VAL A 271 37.87 -2.39 9.98
N THR A 272 37.50 -1.14 9.76
CA THR A 272 36.52 -0.76 8.72
C THR A 272 37.17 0.09 7.66
N ARG A 273 36.96 -0.25 6.38
CA ARG A 273 37.44 0.53 5.25
C ARG A 273 36.33 0.76 4.24
N LYS A 274 36.39 1.94 3.61
CA LYS A 274 35.54 2.25 2.46
C LYS A 274 36.12 1.54 1.24
N THR A 275 35.33 0.68 0.63
CA THR A 275 35.74 -0.11 -0.54
C THR A 275 34.69 -0.03 -1.64
N ARG A 276 35.09 -0.35 -2.87
CA ARG A 276 34.19 -0.45 -4.00
C ARG A 276 33.50 -1.80 -3.99
N ILE A 277 32.19 -1.79 -4.24
CA ILE A 277 31.40 -2.99 -4.50
C ILE A 277 31.59 -3.32 -5.99
N LEU A 278 32.05 -4.53 -6.27
CA LEU A 278 32.36 -4.98 -7.63
C LEU A 278 31.17 -5.69 -8.27
N ASP A 279 30.54 -6.60 -7.51
CA ASP A 279 29.50 -7.48 -8.04
C ASP A 279 28.57 -7.98 -6.91
N VAL A 280 27.30 -8.24 -7.24
CA VAL A 280 26.35 -8.95 -6.37
C VAL A 280 26.31 -10.41 -6.81
N VAL A 281 26.76 -11.32 -5.95
CA VAL A 281 27.01 -12.72 -6.35
C VAL A 281 25.92 -13.67 -5.86
N TYR A 282 25.37 -13.41 -4.67
CA TYR A 282 24.34 -14.27 -4.09
C TYR A 282 23.31 -13.46 -3.30
N ASN A 283 22.07 -13.92 -3.35
CA ASN A 283 20.99 -13.41 -2.52
C ASN A 283 20.09 -14.58 -2.14
N ALA A 284 19.77 -14.70 -0.85
CA ALA A 284 18.93 -15.77 -0.34
C ALA A 284 17.46 -15.62 -0.73
N SER A 285 16.97 -14.38 -0.86
CA SER A 285 15.55 -14.11 -1.07
C SER A 285 15.12 -14.26 -2.52
N ASN A 286 15.90 -13.71 -3.46
CA ASN A 286 15.54 -13.73 -4.88
C ASN A 286 16.79 -13.66 -5.77
N ASN A 287 16.88 -14.57 -6.75
CA ASN A 287 17.96 -14.62 -7.73
C ASN A 287 17.92 -13.45 -8.74
N GLU A 288 16.76 -12.84 -8.98
CA GLU A 288 16.65 -11.64 -9.84
C GLU A 288 17.42 -10.44 -9.29
N LEU A 289 17.56 -10.36 -7.96
CA LEU A 289 18.34 -9.30 -7.33
C LEU A 289 19.84 -9.43 -7.65
N VAL A 290 20.32 -10.66 -7.83
CA VAL A 290 21.68 -10.96 -8.28
C VAL A 290 21.83 -10.59 -9.76
N ARG A 291 20.94 -11.10 -10.62
CA ARG A 291 20.96 -10.83 -12.07
C ARG A 291 20.95 -9.34 -12.40
N THR A 292 20.16 -8.58 -11.65
CA THR A 292 19.96 -7.15 -11.88
C THR A 292 20.87 -6.25 -11.04
N GLN A 293 21.87 -6.82 -10.36
CA GLN A 293 22.85 -6.09 -9.53
C GLN A 293 22.20 -5.13 -8.52
N THR A 294 21.19 -5.64 -7.80
CA THR A 294 20.44 -4.87 -6.81
C THR A 294 21.02 -5.04 -5.41
N LEU A 295 21.37 -3.93 -4.77
CA LEU A 295 21.94 -3.89 -3.43
C LEU A 295 20.82 -3.92 -2.37
N VAL A 296 20.77 -5.00 -1.59
CA VAL A 296 19.81 -5.19 -0.49
C VAL A 296 20.51 -5.73 0.75
N LYS A 297 19.84 -5.66 1.90
CA LYS A 297 20.33 -6.30 3.13
C LYS A 297 20.47 -7.80 2.91
N SER A 298 21.54 -8.37 3.43
CA SER A 298 21.92 -9.79 3.33
C SER A 298 22.27 -10.26 1.91
N ALA A 299 22.44 -9.34 0.96
CA ALA A 299 23.07 -9.66 -0.31
C ALA A 299 24.56 -9.93 -0.09
N ILE A 300 25.05 -11.00 -0.71
CA ILE A 300 26.47 -11.34 -0.73
C ILE A 300 27.08 -10.71 -1.98
N VAL A 301 28.10 -9.92 -1.76
CA VAL A 301 28.77 -9.09 -2.76
C VAL A 301 30.26 -9.39 -2.80
N GLN A 302 30.89 -9.13 -3.94
CA GLN A 302 32.34 -9.02 -4.05
C GLN A 302 32.73 -7.57 -3.83
N VAL A 303 33.68 -7.34 -2.93
CA VAL A 303 34.27 -6.02 -2.68
C VAL A 303 35.75 -6.03 -3.04
N ASP A 304 36.26 -4.85 -3.39
CA ASP A 304 37.68 -4.64 -3.65
C ASP A 304 38.52 -4.89 -2.39
N ALA A 305 39.55 -5.74 -2.52
CA ALA A 305 40.46 -6.11 -1.45
C ALA A 305 41.56 -5.08 -1.19
N ALA A 306 41.84 -4.18 -2.15
CA ALA A 306 43.01 -3.29 -2.10
C ALA A 306 43.09 -2.43 -0.81
N PRO A 307 42.01 -1.81 -0.31
CA PRO A 307 42.07 -1.00 0.91
C PRO A 307 42.41 -1.81 2.17
N PHE A 308 42.00 -3.09 2.22
CA PHE A 308 42.31 -3.99 3.33
C PHE A 308 43.74 -4.52 3.22
N LYS A 309 44.20 -4.84 2.00
CA LYS A 309 45.57 -5.25 1.74
C LYS A 309 46.58 -4.16 2.11
N GLN A 310 46.32 -2.91 1.72
CA GLN A 310 47.16 -1.77 2.09
C GLN A 310 47.20 -1.56 3.60
N TRP A 311 46.06 -1.68 4.27
CA TRP A 311 46.02 -1.59 5.73
C TRP A 311 46.81 -2.70 6.40
N TYR A 312 46.68 -3.95 5.92
CA TYR A 312 47.38 -5.09 6.48
C TYR A 312 48.90 -4.95 6.33
N LEU A 313 49.36 -4.50 5.17
CA LEU A 313 50.77 -4.19 4.91
C LEU A 313 51.29 -3.10 5.88
N GLN A 314 50.50 -2.07 6.14
CA GLN A 314 50.87 -1.02 7.09
C GLN A 314 50.83 -1.51 8.55
N HIS A 315 49.91 -2.41 8.88
CA HIS A 315 49.67 -2.86 10.25
C HIS A 315 50.67 -3.92 10.72
N TYR A 316 50.93 -4.91 9.86
CA TYR A 316 51.78 -6.07 10.13
C TYR A 316 53.12 -6.05 9.38
N GLY A 317 53.27 -5.19 8.37
CA GLY A 317 54.49 -5.15 7.54
C GLY A 317 54.59 -6.29 6.53
N VAL A 318 53.51 -7.07 6.35
CA VAL A 318 53.48 -8.24 5.48
C VAL A 318 52.50 -8.03 4.33
N ASP A 319 52.91 -8.41 3.12
CA ASP A 319 52.09 -8.34 1.92
C ASP A 319 51.26 -9.63 1.75
N ILE A 320 49.93 -9.55 1.84
CA ILE A 320 49.03 -10.71 1.65
C ILE A 320 48.68 -10.89 0.16
N GLY A 321 48.52 -12.14 -0.28
CA GLY A 321 47.94 -12.44 -1.59
C GLY A 321 48.95 -12.41 -2.73
N ARG A 322 50.26 -12.58 -2.44
CA ARG A 322 51.24 -12.93 -3.47
C ARG A 322 50.92 -14.34 -3.95
N LYS A 323 50.50 -14.49 -5.22
CA LYS A 323 50.41 -15.81 -5.84
C LYS A 323 51.79 -16.46 -5.74
N LYS A 324 51.88 -17.56 -4.99
CA LYS A 324 53.08 -18.42 -4.97
C LYS A 324 53.31 -18.85 -6.42
N LYS A 325 54.34 -18.32 -7.08
CA LYS A 325 54.76 -18.84 -8.39
C LYS A 325 55.09 -20.31 -8.16
N THR A 326 54.26 -21.20 -8.69
CA THR A 326 54.55 -22.63 -8.73
C THR A 326 55.85 -22.82 -9.49
N ALA A 327 56.84 -23.39 -8.80
CA ALA A 327 58.14 -23.74 -9.33
C ALA A 327 58.02 -24.95 -10.27
N THR A 328 57.44 -24.76 -11.45
CA THR A 328 57.45 -25.72 -12.57
C THR A 328 57.18 -25.01 -13.90
N SER A 329 58.04 -24.08 -14.27
CA SER A 329 58.27 -23.69 -15.66
C SER A 329 59.51 -22.81 -15.74
N ALA A 330 60.67 -23.46 -15.82
CA ALA A 330 61.91 -22.82 -16.18
C ALA A 330 61.85 -22.33 -17.64
N LYS A 331 62.43 -21.13 -17.85
CA LYS A 331 62.84 -20.51 -19.12
C LYS A 331 61.73 -19.92 -20.02
N LYS A 332 61.46 -18.63 -19.80
CA LYS A 332 61.58 -17.63 -20.87
C LYS A 332 61.91 -16.25 -20.28
N GLU A 333 62.89 -15.63 -20.90
CA GLU A 333 63.54 -14.39 -20.51
C GLU A 333 62.64 -13.16 -20.65
N GLY A 334 62.89 -12.16 -19.80
CA GLY A 334 62.66 -10.74 -20.07
C GLY A 334 61.22 -10.24 -20.01
N GLU A 335 60.78 -9.77 -18.83
CA GLU A 335 60.27 -8.40 -18.63
C GLU A 335 60.05 -8.17 -17.13
N GLU A 336 60.83 -7.24 -16.59
CA GLU A 336 60.79 -6.80 -15.20
C GLU A 336 59.49 -6.05 -14.91
N VAL A 337 58.74 -6.53 -13.92
CA VAL A 337 58.08 -5.64 -12.95
C VAL A 337 58.30 -6.25 -11.58
N GLU A 338 59.52 -6.08 -11.07
CA GLU A 338 59.75 -6.07 -9.64
C GLU A 338 58.83 -5.00 -9.03
N ALA A 339 57.80 -5.42 -8.30
CA ALA A 339 57.14 -4.53 -7.37
C ALA A 339 58.13 -4.31 -6.22
N VAL A 340 58.95 -3.28 -6.39
CA VAL A 340 59.78 -2.60 -5.41
C VAL A 340 58.98 -2.48 -4.11
N THR A 341 59.21 -3.38 -3.15
CA THR A 341 59.06 -3.01 -1.75
C THR A 341 60.27 -2.15 -1.46
N GLU A 342 60.15 -0.84 -1.70
CA GLU A 342 61.15 0.11 -1.19
C GLU A 342 61.27 -0.19 0.30
N GLU A 343 62.43 -0.65 0.73
CA GLU A 343 62.77 -0.76 2.14
C GLU A 343 62.91 0.66 2.69
N VAL A 344 61.77 1.32 2.87
CA VAL A 344 61.70 2.59 3.57
C VAL A 344 62.29 2.32 4.95
N LYS A 345 63.43 2.95 5.27
CA LYS A 345 64.08 2.81 6.58
C LYS A 345 63.07 3.17 7.68
N LYS A 346 62.52 2.16 8.34
CA LYS A 346 61.56 2.34 9.44
C LYS A 346 62.31 2.62 10.73
N SER A 347 61.73 3.44 11.61
CA SER A 347 62.30 3.67 12.94
C SER A 347 62.30 2.37 13.76
N LYS A 348 63.30 2.21 14.65
CA LYS A 348 63.42 1.03 15.54
C LYS A 348 62.14 0.77 16.35
N HIS A 349 61.43 1.83 16.72
CA HIS A 349 60.15 1.74 17.43
C HIS A 349 59.03 1.11 16.57
N VAL A 350 58.99 1.41 15.27
CA VAL A 350 58.01 0.81 14.34
C VAL A 350 58.32 -0.67 14.15
N LEU A 351 59.58 -1.05 13.98
CA LEU A 351 59.99 -2.45 13.85
C LEU A 351 59.55 -3.28 15.06
N ARG A 352 59.82 -2.80 16.28
CA ARG A 352 59.37 -3.46 17.53
C ARG A 352 57.85 -3.60 17.61
N LYS A 353 57.09 -2.61 17.12
CA LYS A 353 55.63 -2.68 17.07
C LYS A 353 55.12 -3.72 16.06
N LEU A 354 55.79 -3.86 14.92
CA LEU A 354 55.43 -4.83 13.90
C LEU A 354 55.69 -6.26 14.40
N GLU A 355 56.86 -6.50 14.98
CA GLU A 355 57.25 -7.78 15.57
C GLU A 355 56.24 -8.25 16.62
N LYS A 356 55.90 -7.38 17.59
CA LYS A 356 54.89 -7.69 18.61
C LYS A 356 53.50 -8.02 18.03
N ARG A 357 53.14 -7.43 16.88
CA ARG A 357 51.86 -7.72 16.22
C ARG A 357 51.89 -9.02 15.42
N GLN A 358 53.07 -9.38 14.89
CA GLN A 358 53.24 -10.61 14.13
C GLN A 358 53.07 -11.85 15.02
N GLU A 359 53.34 -11.77 16.31
CA GLU A 359 53.14 -12.86 17.28
C GLU A 359 51.69 -13.37 17.31
N ASN A 360 50.69 -12.47 17.23
CA ASN A 360 49.27 -12.83 17.28
C ASN A 360 48.64 -12.97 15.89
N ARG A 361 49.46 -13.04 14.84
CA ARG A 361 48.98 -13.03 13.47
C ARG A 361 48.41 -14.39 13.09
N THR A 362 47.10 -14.45 12.85
CA THR A 362 46.43 -15.62 12.28
C THR A 362 45.48 -15.18 11.18
N LEU A 363 45.57 -15.80 10.00
CA LEU A 363 44.71 -15.51 8.86
C LEU A 363 44.01 -16.81 8.40
N ASP A 364 42.70 -16.74 8.14
CA ASP A 364 41.96 -17.87 7.56
C ASP A 364 42.46 -18.15 6.13
N PRO A 365 42.80 -19.42 5.80
CA PRO A 365 43.26 -19.78 4.46
C PRO A 365 42.32 -19.35 3.31
N HIS A 366 41.00 -19.40 3.52
CA HIS A 366 40.02 -19.00 2.50
C HIS A 366 40.01 -17.49 2.26
N ILE A 367 40.31 -16.70 3.30
CA ILE A 367 40.45 -15.24 3.18
C ILE A 367 41.75 -14.90 2.46
N GLU A 368 42.84 -15.60 2.78
CA GLU A 368 44.13 -15.42 2.12
C GLU A 368 44.04 -15.66 0.60
N GLU A 369 43.35 -16.73 0.20
CA GLU A 369 43.11 -17.04 -1.21
C GLU A 369 42.34 -15.90 -1.92
N GLN A 370 41.33 -15.33 -1.27
CA GLN A 370 40.54 -14.22 -1.82
C GLN A 370 41.35 -12.93 -1.97
N PHE A 371 42.28 -12.66 -1.06
CA PHE A 371 43.24 -11.56 -1.20
C PHE A 371 44.13 -11.74 -2.43
N GLY A 372 44.52 -12.98 -2.76
CA GLY A 372 45.23 -13.31 -4.01
C GLY A 372 44.40 -13.07 -5.27
N GLY A 373 43.07 -13.17 -5.18
CA GLY A 373 42.12 -12.82 -6.24
C GLY A 373 41.77 -11.34 -6.31
N GLY A 374 42.17 -10.53 -5.32
CA GLY A 374 41.82 -9.10 -5.21
C GLY A 374 40.34 -8.81 -4.95
N ARG A 375 39.55 -9.84 -4.61
CA ARG A 375 38.10 -9.75 -4.42
C ARG A 375 37.69 -10.50 -3.17
N LEU A 376 37.13 -9.79 -2.20
CA LEU A 376 36.65 -10.37 -0.95
C LEU A 376 35.14 -10.57 -1.01
N LEU A 377 34.64 -11.68 -0.48
CA LEU A 377 33.22 -11.89 -0.27
C LEU A 377 32.77 -11.16 0.99
N ALA A 378 31.69 -10.39 0.87
CA ALA A 378 31.13 -9.60 1.96
C ALA A 378 29.60 -9.67 1.96
N CYS A 379 29.00 -9.45 3.12
CA CYS A 379 27.56 -9.38 3.31
C CYS A 379 27.14 -7.95 3.61
N ILE A 380 26.13 -7.44 2.89
CA ILE A 380 25.54 -6.13 3.18
C ILE A 380 24.65 -6.24 4.43
N SER A 381 24.97 -5.51 5.49
CA SER A 381 24.17 -5.49 6.73
C SER A 381 23.18 -4.32 6.77
N SER A 382 23.47 -3.25 6.03
CA SER A 382 22.63 -2.05 5.96
C SER A 382 21.39 -2.23 5.06
N ARG A 383 20.49 -1.24 5.09
CA ARG A 383 19.31 -1.16 4.21
C ARG A 383 19.41 0.07 3.29
N PRO A 384 20.02 -0.05 2.09
CA PRO A 384 20.31 1.10 1.22
C PRO A 384 19.11 1.99 0.89
N GLY A 385 17.91 1.40 0.76
CA GLY A 385 16.68 2.15 0.50
C GLY A 385 16.13 2.98 1.67
N GLN A 386 16.70 2.83 2.87
CA GLN A 386 16.29 3.53 4.10
C GLN A 386 17.40 4.44 4.63
N CYS A 387 18.65 3.96 4.67
CA CYS A 387 19.80 4.68 5.22
C CYS A 387 20.68 5.36 4.16
N GLY A 388 20.45 5.10 2.87
CA GLY A 388 21.21 5.70 1.77
C GLY A 388 22.62 5.14 1.60
N ARG A 389 22.96 4.04 2.29
CA ARG A 389 24.30 3.43 2.34
C ARG A 389 24.22 1.92 2.17
N ALA A 390 25.23 1.33 1.52
CA ALA A 390 25.41 -0.11 1.34
C ALA A 390 26.66 -0.54 2.12
N ASP A 391 26.50 -0.65 3.44
CA ASP A 391 27.57 -0.98 4.38
C ASP A 391 27.42 -2.44 4.83
N GLY A 392 28.53 -3.07 5.20
CA GLY A 392 28.57 -4.51 5.46
C GLY A 392 29.79 -4.99 6.22
N TYR A 393 30.01 -6.29 6.18
CA TYR A 393 31.16 -6.97 6.77
C TYR A 393 31.69 -8.04 5.83
N ILE A 394 32.99 -8.30 5.89
CA ILE A 394 33.66 -9.38 5.15
C ILE A 394 33.23 -10.71 5.76
N LEU A 395 32.90 -11.69 4.92
CA LEU A 395 32.53 -13.03 5.37
C LEU A 395 33.75 -13.80 5.84
N GLU A 396 33.71 -14.41 7.02
CA GLU A 396 34.82 -15.18 7.60
C GLU A 396 34.34 -16.53 8.18
N GLY A 397 35.26 -17.48 8.36
CA GLY A 397 35.01 -18.77 9.02
C GLY A 397 33.83 -19.56 8.45
N LYS A 398 32.97 -20.08 9.33
CA LYS A 398 31.82 -20.94 8.95
C LYS A 398 30.83 -20.27 8.00
N GLU A 399 30.64 -18.96 8.14
CA GLU A 399 29.73 -18.22 7.26
C GLU A 399 30.30 -18.15 5.84
N LEU A 400 31.61 -17.89 5.72
CA LEU A 400 32.29 -17.91 4.44
C LEU A 400 32.21 -19.28 3.77
N GLU A 401 32.52 -20.35 4.50
CA GLU A 401 32.44 -21.72 3.99
C GLU A 401 31.04 -22.06 3.46
N PHE A 402 30.00 -21.66 4.19
CA PHE A 402 28.61 -21.88 3.79
C PHE A 402 28.31 -21.24 2.43
N TYR A 403 28.67 -19.96 2.26
CA TYR A 403 28.41 -19.26 1.00
C TYR A 403 29.32 -19.73 -0.14
N MET A 404 30.57 -20.10 0.13
CA MET A 404 31.47 -20.71 -0.87
C MET A 404 30.88 -22.01 -1.42
N LYS A 405 30.39 -22.92 -0.56
CA LYS A 405 29.72 -24.16 -0.97
C LYS A 405 28.48 -23.88 -1.81
N LYS A 406 27.66 -22.89 -1.44
CA LYS A 406 26.46 -22.48 -2.21
C LYS A 406 26.82 -21.97 -3.60
N LEU A 407 27.87 -21.17 -3.71
CA LEU A 407 28.34 -20.61 -4.98
C LEU A 407 28.91 -21.70 -5.91
N GLN A 408 29.72 -22.61 -5.39
CA GLN A 408 30.27 -23.74 -6.15
C GLN A 408 29.14 -24.65 -6.68
N ARG A 409 28.18 -25.02 -5.83
CA ARG A 409 27.03 -25.84 -6.24
C ARG A 409 26.18 -25.17 -7.32
N LYS A 410 26.02 -23.84 -7.25
CA LYS A 410 25.28 -23.07 -8.26
C LYS A 410 26.01 -23.04 -9.60
N LYS A 411 27.35 -22.95 -9.60
CA LYS A 411 28.17 -23.03 -10.82
C LYS A 411 28.11 -24.43 -11.46
N GLY A 412 28.22 -25.50 -10.65
CA GLY A 412 28.17 -26.87 -11.15
C GLY A 412 26.84 -27.25 -11.81
N LYS A 413 25.71 -26.71 -11.34
CA LYS A 413 24.38 -26.93 -11.96
C LYS A 413 24.16 -26.19 -13.27
N GLY A 414 25.00 -25.21 -13.62
CA GLY A 414 24.91 -24.48 -14.89
C GLY A 414 25.81 -25.02 -16.00
N ALA A 415 26.67 -25.98 -15.68
CA ALA A 415 27.61 -26.62 -16.60
C ALA A 415 27.20 -28.06 -16.98
N ALA A 416 26.05 -28.53 -16.49
CA ALA A 416 25.48 -29.84 -16.74
C ALA A 416 24.19 -29.73 -17.55
#